data_AF-A0A4R3QST5-F1
#
_entry.id   AF-A0A4R3QST5-F1
#
_cell.length_a   1.000
_cell.length_b   1.000
_cell.length_c   1.000
_cell.angle_alpha   90.00
_cell.angle_beta   90.00
_cell.angle_gamma   90.00
#
_symmetry.space_group_name_H-M   'P 1'
#
loop_
_entity.id
_entity.type
_entity.pdbx_description
1 polymer ?
#
loop_
_entity_poly.entity_id
_entity_poly.type
_entity_poly.pdbx_seq_one_letter_code
_entity_poly.pdbx_strand_id
1 'polypeptide(L)'
;MHAFRAVFLGSAVFIGAVPSLAVTALAQQQQVQPASSEGQFRIWLKTLEAAGAKVTTGSIQYDANSDLAKIGDLVIAWPAGAAAQGQGSGVSTELKIGSLSLKAFTVGGDGVRFTAADANDIRISNTNSPENGGLTLSHLELSNVFLPALTAFKPDVTRPVSSQISFLRLLSKATINTITGDDAHFGADFSIDHVTLTGISEGKISKAELNGTRAALPPLASPDEGRSEFSSTAIVLDNTNLDPYLRLFEASAYLEAGSARAWNNLIDKVSVTGARVERGALSASFDKVTLEAFKVRQFEQNITDIFDRAALDPNYISQNPEAANRLSAAIRGSFAFESAGVSKADVAIPTQSGVAKIGLEAGSLSNLTASHLDRVSFDTLSYADAGGSFELRRLDLNGVNLPVQPTTVDPASQPVAAALPTVGGVTAAGLDARIGAAQFGFEKFDLAMSYFIGATPTNVKAAVDHLKFVVDQVTIPGLRDTLVNFGYKDVDLSLRLSGAWRDSASAVAFDNIALTGAAMGTLSLSGSLTGITRQSFQNPRTVLPAEASAGGVQNLRISFQNDSLFERFISEVARQNGKTEDELKRILSTNMAAIMAQIESPATRNKFTLAAVSFINNPKIFEVMTTTSAVTP
;
A
#
# COMPACT_ATOMS: atom_id res chain seq x y z
N MET A 1 3.47 18.45 -6.80
CA MET A 1 2.35 19.39 -7.03
C MET A 1 2.78 20.76 -7.56
N HIS A 2 3.82 21.42 -7.02
CA HIS A 2 4.30 22.69 -7.59
C HIS A 2 4.87 22.56 -9.01
N ALA A 3 5.60 21.48 -9.32
CA ALA A 3 6.00 21.12 -10.69
C ALA A 3 4.81 20.84 -11.62
N PHE A 4 3.78 20.14 -11.12
CA PHE A 4 2.53 19.88 -11.84
C PHE A 4 1.72 21.16 -12.11
N ARG A 5 1.72 22.10 -11.15
CA ARG A 5 1.17 23.46 -11.31
C ARG A 5 1.97 24.29 -12.30
N ALA A 6 3.30 24.16 -12.33
CA ALA A 6 4.16 24.94 -13.21
C ALA A 6 4.09 24.47 -14.68
N VAL A 7 3.98 23.17 -14.94
CA VAL A 7 3.95 22.64 -16.32
C VAL A 7 2.56 22.68 -16.92
N PHE A 8 1.53 22.24 -16.20
CA PHE A 8 0.20 22.05 -16.82
C PHE A 8 -0.74 23.23 -16.60
N LEU A 9 -0.70 23.84 -15.42
CA LEU A 9 -1.44 25.06 -15.11
C LEU A 9 -0.64 26.32 -15.41
N GLY A 10 0.64 26.19 -15.77
CA GLY A 10 1.45 27.30 -16.26
C GLY A 10 1.25 27.45 -17.75
N SER A 11 1.87 26.61 -18.57
CA SER A 11 1.95 26.83 -20.01
C SER A 11 0.58 26.85 -20.73
N ALA A 12 -0.33 25.92 -20.46
CA ALA A 12 -1.64 25.87 -21.12
C ALA A 12 -2.61 26.99 -20.64
N VAL A 13 -2.53 27.38 -19.37
CA VAL A 13 -3.31 28.50 -18.82
C VAL A 13 -2.70 29.84 -19.27
N PHE A 14 -1.39 29.99 -19.33
CA PHE A 14 -0.75 31.22 -19.79
C PHE A 14 -0.99 31.47 -21.30
N ILE A 15 -1.14 30.41 -22.10
CA ILE A 15 -1.46 30.52 -23.54
C ILE A 15 -2.98 30.71 -23.79
N GLY A 16 -3.88 30.38 -22.85
CA GLY A 16 -5.34 30.41 -23.09
C GLY A 16 -6.19 31.32 -22.20
N ALA A 17 -5.76 31.62 -20.97
CA ALA A 17 -6.71 31.91 -19.90
C ALA A 17 -7.06 33.39 -19.70
N VAL A 18 -6.24 34.32 -20.17
CA VAL A 18 -6.28 35.66 -19.56
C VAL A 18 -7.23 36.68 -20.20
N PRO A 19 -7.71 36.64 -21.47
CA PRO A 19 -8.44 37.84 -21.90
C PRO A 19 -9.64 37.65 -22.85
N SER A 20 -10.59 36.78 -22.52
CA SER A 20 -11.85 36.69 -23.32
C SER A 20 -12.71 37.98 -23.27
N LEU A 21 -12.61 38.80 -22.21
CA LEU A 21 -13.34 40.07 -22.12
C LEU A 21 -12.77 41.16 -23.04
N ALA A 22 -11.44 41.31 -23.10
CA ALA A 22 -10.79 42.30 -23.96
C ALA A 22 -10.88 41.91 -25.44
N VAL A 23 -10.80 40.62 -25.78
CA VAL A 23 -10.96 40.14 -27.16
C VAL A 23 -12.35 40.46 -27.70
N THR A 24 -13.39 40.23 -26.90
CA THR A 24 -14.78 40.47 -27.36
C THR A 24 -15.05 41.96 -27.54
N ALA A 25 -14.55 42.82 -26.64
CA ALA A 25 -14.69 44.27 -26.75
C ALA A 25 -13.88 44.85 -27.94
N LEU A 26 -12.65 44.38 -28.17
CA LEU A 26 -11.82 44.81 -29.30
C LEU A 26 -12.34 44.27 -30.65
N ALA A 27 -12.82 43.03 -30.68
CA ALA A 27 -13.46 42.43 -31.86
C ALA A 27 -14.83 43.04 -32.18
N GLN A 28 -15.54 43.61 -31.18
CA GLN A 28 -16.76 44.40 -31.42
C GLN A 28 -16.44 45.82 -31.89
N GLN A 29 -15.31 46.41 -31.48
CA GLN A 29 -14.87 47.72 -31.97
C GLN A 29 -14.27 47.67 -33.39
N GLN A 30 -13.69 46.54 -33.79
CA GLN A 30 -13.26 46.27 -35.16
C GLN A 30 -14.29 45.35 -35.83
N GLN A 31 -15.27 45.92 -36.56
CA GLN A 31 -16.36 45.23 -37.28
C GLN A 31 -15.93 44.16 -38.33
N VAL A 32 -14.67 43.75 -38.37
CA VAL A 32 -14.15 42.67 -39.22
C VAL A 32 -13.39 41.69 -38.32
N GLN A 33 -14.02 40.55 -38.02
CA GLN A 33 -13.34 39.44 -37.36
C GLN A 33 -12.21 38.97 -38.30
N PRO A 34 -10.94 38.98 -37.89
CA PRO A 34 -9.85 38.61 -38.79
C PRO A 34 -10.06 37.18 -39.30
N ALA A 35 -10.01 37.02 -40.62
CA ALA A 35 -10.22 35.72 -41.26
C ALA A 35 -9.02 34.76 -41.12
N SER A 36 -7.84 35.26 -40.76
CA SER A 36 -6.60 34.47 -40.67
C SER A 36 -6.16 34.18 -39.24
N SER A 37 -5.50 33.04 -39.04
CA SER A 37 -4.87 32.66 -37.76
C SER A 37 -3.92 33.74 -37.23
N GLU A 38 -3.18 34.42 -38.12
CA GLU A 38 -2.30 35.53 -37.73
C GLU A 38 -3.06 36.69 -37.10
N GLY A 39 -4.16 37.13 -37.73
CA GLY A 39 -4.95 38.24 -37.22
C GLY A 39 -5.55 37.92 -35.86
N GLN A 40 -6.06 36.70 -35.69
CA GLN A 40 -6.59 36.20 -34.41
C GLN A 40 -5.50 36.14 -33.33
N PHE A 41 -4.31 35.64 -33.66
CA PHE A 41 -3.19 35.56 -32.73
C PHE A 41 -2.70 36.93 -32.28
N ARG A 42 -2.60 37.91 -33.19
CA ARG A 42 -2.23 39.29 -32.85
C ARG A 42 -3.25 39.95 -31.92
N ILE A 43 -4.56 39.69 -32.11
CA ILE A 43 -5.59 40.16 -31.19
C ILE A 43 -5.36 39.53 -29.81
N TRP A 44 -5.14 38.22 -29.76
CA TRP A 44 -4.86 37.53 -28.50
C TRP A 44 -3.64 38.12 -27.76
N LEU A 45 -2.53 38.43 -28.45
CA LEU A 45 -1.38 39.10 -27.82
C LEU A 45 -1.73 40.47 -27.22
N LYS A 46 -2.44 41.33 -27.98
CA LYS A 46 -2.89 42.64 -27.47
C LYS A 46 -3.74 42.52 -26.21
N THR A 47 -4.46 41.42 -26.10
CA THR A 47 -5.37 41.20 -24.98
C THR A 47 -4.63 40.73 -23.73
N LEU A 48 -3.45 40.09 -23.89
CA LEU A 48 -2.49 39.90 -22.79
C LEU A 48 -1.86 41.23 -22.36
N GLU A 49 -1.51 42.10 -23.31
CA GLU A 49 -0.99 43.44 -23.00
C GLU A 49 -2.00 44.28 -22.22
N ALA A 50 -3.27 44.25 -22.64
CA ALA A 50 -4.38 44.89 -21.93
C ALA A 50 -4.57 44.34 -20.51
N ALA A 51 -4.18 43.08 -20.26
CA ALA A 51 -4.18 42.45 -18.94
C ALA A 51 -2.90 42.74 -18.12
N GLY A 52 -2.00 43.60 -18.63
CA GLY A 52 -0.80 44.04 -17.93
C GLY A 52 0.47 43.23 -18.24
N ALA A 53 0.42 42.29 -19.17
CA ALA A 53 1.62 41.59 -19.65
C ALA A 53 2.46 42.49 -20.57
N LYS A 54 3.78 42.33 -20.54
CA LYS A 54 4.67 42.86 -21.57
C LYS A 54 4.96 41.76 -22.58
N VAL A 55 4.60 41.98 -23.85
CA VAL A 55 4.78 41.01 -24.93
C VAL A 55 5.83 41.53 -25.91
N THR A 56 6.79 40.68 -26.31
CA THR A 56 7.73 40.96 -27.40
C THR A 56 7.87 39.76 -28.32
N THR A 57 8.01 39.99 -29.62
CA THR A 57 8.19 38.94 -30.65
C THR A 57 9.25 39.37 -31.65
N GLY A 58 10.14 38.46 -32.06
CA GLY A 58 11.16 38.73 -33.09
C GLY A 58 10.58 38.76 -34.51
N SER A 59 9.76 37.77 -34.88
CA SER A 59 9.06 37.75 -36.16
C SER A 59 7.71 37.03 -36.07
N ILE A 60 6.77 37.39 -36.93
CA ILE A 60 5.49 36.68 -37.13
C ILE A 60 5.30 36.55 -38.65
N GLN A 61 5.29 35.31 -39.14
CA GLN A 61 5.08 34.95 -40.54
C GLN A 61 3.79 34.13 -40.67
N TYR A 62 3.03 34.33 -41.75
CA TYR A 62 1.78 33.61 -41.99
C TYR A 62 1.77 32.96 -43.37
N ASP A 63 1.39 31.68 -43.42
CA ASP A 63 1.10 30.95 -44.64
C ASP A 63 -0.40 30.73 -44.77
N ALA A 64 -1.03 31.43 -45.72
CA ALA A 64 -2.47 31.36 -45.97
C ALA A 64 -2.93 30.00 -46.53
N ASN A 65 -2.05 29.25 -47.21
CA ASN A 65 -2.43 27.97 -47.82
C ASN A 65 -2.60 26.87 -46.76
N SER A 66 -1.77 26.91 -45.71
CA SER A 66 -1.78 25.94 -44.62
C SER A 66 -2.44 26.46 -43.34
N ASP A 67 -2.87 27.73 -43.35
CA ASP A 67 -3.37 28.49 -42.19
C ASP A 67 -2.43 28.38 -40.97
N LEU A 68 -1.14 28.57 -41.24
CA LEU A 68 -0.05 28.38 -40.29
C LEU A 68 0.60 29.71 -39.96
N ALA A 69 0.58 30.10 -38.68
CA ALA A 69 1.34 31.22 -38.15
C ALA A 69 2.63 30.73 -37.50
N LYS A 70 3.78 31.29 -37.89
CA LYS A 70 5.10 31.03 -37.29
C LYS A 70 5.60 32.27 -36.56
N ILE A 71 5.98 32.10 -35.31
CA ILE A 71 6.41 33.17 -34.41
C ILE A 71 7.81 32.83 -33.91
N GLY A 72 8.74 33.77 -34.06
CA GLY A 72 10.09 33.67 -33.51
C GLY A 72 10.28 34.55 -32.28
N ASP A 73 11.03 34.06 -31.30
CA ASP A 73 11.47 34.76 -30.09
C ASP A 73 10.32 35.45 -29.32
N LEU A 74 9.25 34.70 -29.02
CA LEU A 74 8.14 35.20 -28.22
C LEU A 74 8.54 35.26 -26.75
N VAL A 75 8.39 36.44 -26.15
CA VAL A 75 8.57 36.66 -24.71
C VAL A 75 7.33 37.32 -24.15
N ILE A 76 6.80 36.75 -23.06
CA ILE A 76 5.67 37.29 -22.30
C ILE A 76 6.13 37.44 -20.85
N ALA A 77 6.19 38.68 -20.36
CA ALA A 77 6.61 38.99 -19.01
C ALA A 77 5.46 39.64 -18.24
N TRP A 78 5.09 39.07 -17.09
CA TRP A 78 4.12 39.66 -16.18
C TRP A 78 4.87 40.40 -15.07
N PRO A 79 4.77 41.74 -15.01
CA PRO A 79 5.38 42.49 -13.93
C PRO A 79 4.74 42.05 -12.61
N ALA A 80 5.54 42.02 -11.55
CA ALA A 80 5.00 41.76 -10.22
C ALA A 80 3.92 42.79 -9.91
N GLY A 81 2.70 42.33 -9.61
CA GLY A 81 1.58 43.22 -9.38
C GLY A 81 1.85 44.21 -8.25
N ALA A 82 1.45 45.48 -8.44
CA ALA A 82 1.59 46.55 -7.44
C ALA A 82 0.71 46.36 -6.17
N ALA A 83 0.15 45.17 -5.95
CA ALA A 83 -0.89 44.89 -4.96
C ALA A 83 -0.37 44.36 -3.61
N ALA A 84 0.95 44.40 -3.35
CA ALA A 84 1.49 44.15 -2.01
C ALA A 84 2.26 45.39 -1.52
N GLN A 85 1.54 46.44 -1.13
CA GLN A 85 2.09 47.67 -0.51
C GLN A 85 2.66 47.45 0.92
N GLY A 86 3.06 46.23 1.26
CA GLY A 86 3.74 45.92 2.52
C GLY A 86 4.79 44.85 2.29
N GLN A 87 6.06 45.26 2.24
CA GLN A 87 7.27 44.43 2.33
C GLN A 87 7.19 43.04 1.66
N GLY A 88 7.40 42.98 0.35
CA GLY A 88 7.73 41.74 -0.34
C GLY A 88 8.23 41.99 -1.75
N SER A 89 9.45 41.55 -2.06
CA SER A 89 10.03 41.60 -3.42
C SER A 89 9.08 40.95 -4.42
N GLY A 90 8.48 41.78 -5.27
CA GLY A 90 7.54 41.33 -6.28
C GLY A 90 8.16 40.27 -7.19
N VAL A 91 7.46 39.16 -7.33
CA VAL A 91 7.87 38.01 -8.14
C VAL A 91 7.38 38.24 -9.58
N SER A 92 8.27 38.53 -10.51
CA SER A 92 7.93 38.69 -11.94
C SER A 92 8.12 37.34 -12.65
N THR A 93 7.13 36.92 -13.42
CA THR A 93 7.17 35.67 -14.20
C THR A 93 7.40 35.99 -15.68
N GLU A 94 8.33 35.28 -16.30
CA GLU A 94 8.67 35.43 -17.72
C GLU A 94 8.54 34.07 -18.44
N LEU A 95 7.79 34.05 -19.54
CA LEU A 95 7.71 32.95 -20.50
C LEU A 95 8.48 33.35 -21.76
N LYS A 96 9.47 32.55 -22.16
CA LYS A 96 10.20 32.66 -23.42
C LYS A 96 9.94 31.44 -24.28
N ILE A 97 9.77 31.63 -25.58
CA ILE A 97 9.62 30.59 -26.59
C ILE A 97 10.46 30.98 -27.80
N GLY A 98 11.44 30.15 -28.16
CA GLY A 98 12.35 30.43 -29.28
C GLY A 98 11.65 30.38 -30.64
N SER A 99 10.84 29.34 -30.87
CA SER A 99 9.96 29.29 -32.03
C SER A 99 8.60 28.69 -31.67
N LEU A 100 7.53 29.19 -32.29
CA LEU A 100 6.16 28.74 -32.11
C LEU A 100 5.46 28.68 -33.47
N SER A 101 4.90 27.54 -33.82
CA SER A 101 4.06 27.34 -35.00
C SER A 101 2.64 27.01 -34.55
N LEU A 102 1.64 27.74 -35.06
CA LEU A 102 0.22 27.59 -34.70
C LEU A 102 -0.62 27.40 -35.96
N LYS A 103 -1.43 26.33 -35.99
CA LYS A 103 -2.29 25.98 -37.13
C LYS A 103 -3.77 26.13 -36.80
N ALA A 104 -4.51 26.83 -37.65
CA ALA A 104 -5.95 27.07 -37.50
C ALA A 104 -6.33 27.68 -36.15
N PHE A 105 -5.59 28.73 -35.75
CA PHE A 105 -5.80 29.42 -34.49
C PHE A 105 -7.01 30.36 -34.58
N THR A 106 -7.97 30.16 -33.68
CA THR A 106 -9.19 30.96 -33.61
C THR A 106 -9.53 31.35 -32.18
N VAL A 107 -10.04 32.57 -32.00
CA VAL A 107 -10.54 33.05 -30.71
C VAL A 107 -12.04 33.33 -30.85
N GLY A 108 -12.83 32.62 -30.05
CA GLY A 108 -14.29 32.76 -29.96
C GLY A 108 -14.73 33.28 -28.59
N GLY A 109 -16.02 33.62 -28.48
CA GLY A 109 -16.60 34.04 -27.20
C GLY A 109 -16.62 32.93 -26.14
N ASP A 110 -16.50 31.68 -26.56
CA ASP A 110 -16.48 30.50 -25.70
C ASP A 110 -15.07 29.96 -25.42
N GLY A 111 -14.02 30.50 -26.06
CA GLY A 111 -12.65 30.07 -25.82
C GLY A 111 -11.69 30.24 -27.00
N VAL A 112 -10.51 29.63 -26.85
CA VAL A 112 -9.44 29.58 -27.86
C VAL A 112 -9.39 28.18 -28.46
N ARG A 113 -9.20 28.06 -29.77
CA ARG A 113 -9.03 26.79 -30.48
C ARG A 113 -7.85 26.82 -31.45
N PHE A 114 -7.17 25.69 -31.58
CA PHE A 114 -6.20 25.45 -32.64
C PHE A 114 -6.04 23.95 -32.90
N THR A 115 -5.70 23.59 -34.13
CA THR A 115 -5.56 22.18 -34.53
C THR A 115 -4.20 21.60 -34.19
N ALA A 116 -3.14 22.42 -34.25
CA ALA A 116 -1.80 22.03 -33.86
C ALA A 116 -1.02 23.25 -33.33
N ALA A 117 -0.18 23.01 -32.32
CA ALA A 117 0.85 23.94 -31.90
C ALA A 117 2.18 23.18 -31.73
N ASP A 118 3.27 23.77 -32.21
CA ASP A 118 4.64 23.23 -32.10
C ASP A 118 5.53 24.36 -31.58
N ALA A 119 6.19 24.14 -30.45
CA ALA A 119 7.01 25.15 -29.80
C ALA A 119 8.36 24.59 -29.38
N ASN A 120 9.42 25.38 -29.58
CA ASN A 120 10.79 24.99 -29.24
C ASN A 120 11.43 26.01 -28.30
N ASP A 121 12.40 25.55 -27.50
CA ASP A 121 13.16 26.36 -26.54
C ASP A 121 12.27 27.12 -25.55
N ILE A 122 11.36 26.41 -24.90
CA ILE A 122 10.45 27.00 -23.92
C ILE A 122 11.17 27.20 -22.60
N ARG A 123 11.08 28.39 -22.02
CA ARG A 123 11.60 28.69 -20.69
C ARG A 123 10.59 29.51 -19.90
N ILE A 124 10.23 29.01 -18.72
CA ILE A 124 9.46 29.75 -17.73
C ILE A 124 10.39 30.03 -16.56
N SER A 125 10.65 31.30 -16.31
CA SER A 125 11.55 31.74 -15.27
C SER A 125 10.88 32.77 -14.37
N ASN A 126 11.47 32.96 -13.20
CA ASN A 126 11.06 33.93 -12.22
C ASN A 126 12.26 34.82 -11.89
N THR A 127 12.07 36.13 -11.83
CA THR A 127 13.15 37.12 -11.65
C THR A 127 14.01 36.91 -10.41
N ASN A 128 13.48 36.22 -9.39
CA ASN A 128 14.21 35.99 -8.14
C ASN A 128 15.04 34.68 -8.13
N SER A 129 15.02 33.86 -9.18
CA SER A 129 15.83 32.64 -9.31
C SER A 129 16.07 32.25 -10.78
N PRO A 130 16.79 33.09 -11.55
CA PRO A 130 17.01 32.85 -12.98
C PRO A 130 17.87 31.61 -13.28
N GLU A 131 18.78 31.22 -12.38
CA GLU A 131 19.75 30.15 -12.66
C GLU A 131 19.33 28.76 -12.14
N ASN A 132 18.40 28.66 -11.19
CA ASN A 132 18.07 27.39 -10.52
C ASN A 132 16.56 27.10 -10.32
N GLY A 133 15.65 28.00 -10.71
CA GLY A 133 14.23 27.92 -10.31
C GLY A 133 13.18 27.86 -11.43
N GLY A 134 13.58 27.65 -12.68
CA GLY A 134 12.68 27.70 -13.85
C GLY A 134 12.28 26.32 -14.40
N LEU A 135 11.25 26.32 -15.25
CA LEU A 135 10.89 25.20 -16.13
C LEU A 135 11.51 25.44 -17.51
N THR A 136 12.23 24.48 -18.06
CA THR A 136 12.67 24.52 -19.47
C THR A 136 12.21 23.28 -20.21
N LEU A 137 11.81 23.42 -21.47
CA LEU A 137 11.50 22.31 -22.37
C LEU A 137 12.18 22.56 -23.72
N SER A 138 12.77 21.53 -24.32
CA SER A 138 13.38 21.64 -25.65
C SER A 138 12.31 21.75 -26.73
N HIS A 139 11.23 20.96 -26.58
CA HIS A 139 10.13 20.86 -27.53
C HIS A 139 8.79 20.65 -26.83
N LEU A 140 7.70 21.17 -27.41
CA LEU A 140 6.31 20.97 -26.99
C LEU A 140 5.41 20.93 -28.23
N GLU A 141 4.66 19.86 -28.39
CA GLU A 141 3.61 19.73 -29.40
C GLU A 141 2.24 19.53 -28.75
N LEU A 142 1.23 20.18 -29.30
CA LEU A 142 -0.17 20.11 -28.87
C LEU A 142 -1.06 19.81 -30.08
N SER A 143 -2.04 18.90 -29.94
CA SER A 143 -3.00 18.61 -31.00
C SER A 143 -4.47 18.79 -30.57
N ASN A 144 -5.28 19.33 -31.48
CA ASN A 144 -6.73 19.55 -31.35
C ASN A 144 -7.12 20.17 -30.00
N VAL A 145 -6.67 21.40 -29.78
CA VAL A 145 -6.84 22.12 -28.52
C VAL A 145 -8.09 22.99 -28.57
N PHE A 146 -8.87 22.91 -27.50
CA PHE A 146 -9.88 23.88 -27.11
C PHE A 146 -9.67 24.24 -25.64
N LEU A 147 -9.53 25.54 -25.38
CA LEU A 147 -9.43 26.11 -24.04
C LEU A 147 -10.65 27.00 -23.80
N PRO A 148 -11.45 26.76 -22.74
CA PRO A 148 -12.67 27.49 -22.50
C PRO A 148 -12.39 28.93 -22.07
N ALA A 149 -13.27 29.84 -22.45
CA ALA A 149 -13.23 31.21 -21.98
C ALA A 149 -13.45 31.27 -20.46
N LEU A 150 -12.60 32.06 -19.78
CA LEU A 150 -12.68 32.26 -18.34
C LEU A 150 -13.48 33.50 -17.94
N THR A 151 -14.34 34.04 -18.82
CA THR A 151 -15.16 35.24 -18.55
C THR A 151 -16.04 35.10 -17.30
N ALA A 152 -16.47 33.88 -16.98
CA ALA A 152 -17.31 33.59 -15.82
C ALA A 152 -16.51 33.48 -14.51
N PHE A 153 -15.18 33.37 -14.57
CA PHE A 153 -14.36 33.22 -13.38
C PHE A 153 -14.16 34.56 -12.67
N LYS A 154 -14.56 34.62 -11.40
CA LYS A 154 -14.27 35.74 -10.51
C LYS A 154 -13.51 35.20 -9.29
N PRO A 155 -12.21 35.51 -9.14
CA PRO A 155 -11.46 35.05 -7.99
C PRO A 155 -12.01 35.71 -6.72
N ASP A 156 -12.30 34.90 -5.71
CA ASP A 156 -12.62 35.33 -4.35
C ASP A 156 -11.39 35.11 -3.46
N VAL A 157 -10.71 36.21 -3.15
CA VAL A 157 -9.50 36.20 -2.31
C VAL A 157 -9.79 35.76 -0.87
N THR A 158 -11.04 35.85 -0.41
CA THR A 158 -11.44 35.38 0.93
C THR A 158 -11.74 33.89 0.97
N ARG A 159 -11.89 33.27 -0.21
CA ARG A 159 -12.14 31.84 -0.39
C ARG A 159 -11.18 31.27 -1.45
N PRO A 160 -9.88 31.24 -1.14
CA PRO A 160 -8.84 30.91 -2.12
C PRO A 160 -8.96 29.48 -2.68
N VAL A 161 -9.38 28.51 -1.87
CA VAL A 161 -9.53 27.11 -2.30
C VAL A 161 -10.83 26.94 -3.09
N SER A 162 -11.95 27.50 -2.62
CA SER A 162 -13.20 27.51 -3.39
C SER A 162 -13.04 28.17 -4.76
N SER A 163 -12.27 29.26 -4.83
CA SER A 163 -11.91 29.94 -6.09
C SER A 163 -11.08 29.03 -7.00
N GLN A 164 -10.08 28.34 -6.46
CA GLN A 164 -9.29 27.38 -7.23
C GLN A 164 -10.15 26.24 -7.78
N ILE A 165 -11.09 25.71 -7.00
CA ILE A 165 -11.99 24.65 -7.47
C ILE A 165 -12.91 25.15 -8.58
N SER A 166 -13.47 26.35 -8.44
CA SER A 166 -14.30 26.98 -9.49
C SER A 166 -13.52 27.22 -10.78
N PHE A 167 -12.25 27.62 -10.66
CA PHE A 167 -11.33 27.77 -11.79
C PHE A 167 -11.05 26.42 -12.47
N LEU A 168 -10.70 25.39 -11.70
CA LEU A 168 -10.44 24.04 -12.23
C LEU A 168 -11.68 23.42 -12.89
N ARG A 169 -12.87 23.73 -12.37
CA ARG A 169 -14.17 23.34 -12.97
C ARG A 169 -14.43 23.98 -14.33
N LEU A 170 -13.94 25.20 -14.55
CA LEU A 170 -14.00 25.81 -15.87
C LEU A 170 -12.99 25.14 -16.80
N LEU A 171 -11.76 24.92 -16.32
CA LEU A 171 -10.71 24.26 -17.10
C LEU A 171 -11.02 22.79 -17.43
N SER A 172 -11.86 22.10 -16.65
CA SER A 172 -12.30 20.73 -17.00
C SER A 172 -13.10 20.67 -18.29
N LYS A 173 -13.58 21.80 -18.83
CA LYS A 173 -14.22 21.88 -20.15
C LYS A 173 -13.22 21.93 -21.31
N ALA A 174 -11.93 22.10 -21.02
CA ALA A 174 -10.89 22.05 -22.05
C ALA A 174 -10.86 20.66 -22.69
N THR A 175 -10.57 20.65 -23.99
CA THR A 175 -10.31 19.41 -24.72
C THR A 175 -8.97 19.51 -25.42
N ILE A 176 -8.09 18.56 -25.18
CA ILE A 176 -6.77 18.46 -25.82
C ILE A 176 -6.55 17.01 -26.18
N ASN A 177 -6.32 16.74 -27.46
CA ASN A 177 -6.15 15.36 -27.93
C ASN A 177 -4.81 14.78 -27.48
N THR A 178 -3.71 15.48 -27.74
CA THR A 178 -2.37 15.10 -27.28
C THR A 178 -1.56 16.31 -26.82
N ILE A 179 -0.71 16.09 -25.83
CA ILE A 179 0.38 16.98 -25.41
C ILE A 179 1.64 16.13 -25.38
N THR A 180 2.67 16.50 -26.13
CA THR A 180 3.99 15.87 -26.05
C THR A 180 5.03 16.94 -25.73
N GLY A 181 6.01 16.61 -24.90
CA GLY A 181 7.10 17.53 -24.59
C GLY A 181 8.38 16.79 -24.27
N ASP A 182 9.51 17.37 -24.69
CA ASP A 182 10.83 16.76 -24.59
C ASP A 182 11.75 17.58 -23.66
N ASP A 183 12.66 16.87 -22.99
CA ASP A 183 13.71 17.40 -22.11
C ASP A 183 13.18 18.45 -21.10
N ALA A 184 12.13 18.08 -20.36
CA ALA A 184 11.54 18.94 -19.36
C ALA A 184 12.42 18.99 -18.10
N HIS A 185 13.06 20.13 -17.84
CA HIS A 185 13.87 20.37 -16.62
C HIS A 185 13.19 21.36 -15.67
N PHE A 186 13.28 21.08 -14.38
CA PHE A 186 12.68 21.86 -13.30
C PHE A 186 13.75 22.19 -12.28
N GLY A 187 14.42 23.33 -12.49
CA GLY A 187 15.66 23.63 -11.78
C GLY A 187 16.73 22.57 -12.04
N ALA A 188 17.67 22.43 -11.09
CA ALA A 188 18.76 21.46 -11.18
C ALA A 188 18.37 20.03 -10.74
N ASP A 189 17.26 19.90 -10.01
CA ASP A 189 16.99 18.71 -9.21
C ASP A 189 15.97 17.76 -9.81
N PHE A 190 15.28 18.12 -10.90
CA PHE A 190 14.25 17.26 -11.48
C PHE A 190 14.19 17.41 -13.01
N SER A 191 14.18 16.28 -13.72
CA SER A 191 14.09 16.23 -15.18
C SER A 191 13.25 15.06 -15.66
N ILE A 192 12.62 15.22 -16.82
CA ILE A 192 11.87 14.19 -17.53
C ILE A 192 12.27 14.25 -19.01
N ASP A 193 12.72 13.13 -19.57
CA ASP A 193 13.19 13.05 -20.95
C ASP A 193 12.03 13.24 -21.94
N HIS A 194 10.89 12.60 -21.71
CA HIS A 194 9.72 12.70 -22.58
C HIS A 194 8.40 12.64 -21.79
N VAL A 195 7.47 13.55 -22.10
CA VAL A 195 6.14 13.63 -21.49
C VAL A 195 5.10 13.47 -22.59
N THR A 196 4.12 12.58 -22.40
CA THR A 196 2.96 12.45 -23.28
C THR A 196 1.67 12.43 -22.46
N LEU A 197 0.73 13.33 -22.75
CA LEU A 197 -0.66 13.23 -22.29
C LEU A 197 -1.59 13.00 -23.49
N THR A 198 -2.62 12.18 -23.30
CA THR A 198 -3.62 11.90 -24.33
C THR A 198 -5.04 11.95 -23.79
N GLY A 199 -5.98 12.37 -24.64
CA GLY A 199 -7.42 12.31 -24.38
C GLY A 199 -7.88 13.20 -23.22
N ILE A 200 -7.37 14.43 -23.12
CA ILE A 200 -7.80 15.38 -22.10
C ILE A 200 -9.18 15.90 -22.51
N SER A 201 -10.22 15.57 -21.75
CA SER A 201 -11.58 16.05 -21.98
C SER A 201 -12.45 15.88 -20.73
N GLU A 202 -13.35 16.82 -20.47
CA GLU A 202 -14.32 16.74 -19.35
C GLU A 202 -13.66 16.51 -17.97
N GLY A 203 -12.46 17.04 -17.76
CA GLY A 203 -11.68 16.82 -16.52
C GLY A 203 -11.08 15.43 -16.38
N LYS A 204 -11.08 14.65 -17.46
CA LYS A 204 -10.44 13.34 -17.57
C LYS A 204 -9.19 13.43 -18.42
N ILE A 205 -8.22 12.56 -18.14
CA ILE A 205 -7.01 12.33 -18.92
C ILE A 205 -6.97 10.82 -19.17
N SER A 206 -7.06 10.40 -20.43
CA SER A 206 -7.06 8.97 -20.78
C SER A 206 -5.73 8.30 -20.44
N LYS A 207 -4.61 8.95 -20.75
CA LYS A 207 -3.28 8.45 -20.43
C LYS A 207 -2.30 9.59 -20.19
N ALA A 208 -1.49 9.48 -19.16
CA ALA A 208 -0.31 10.31 -18.92
C ALA A 208 0.93 9.42 -18.82
N GLU A 209 1.99 9.76 -19.54
CA GLU A 209 3.23 8.98 -19.60
C GLU A 209 4.43 9.90 -19.45
N LEU A 210 5.30 9.62 -18.48
CA LEU A 210 6.54 10.33 -18.20
C LEU A 210 7.70 9.34 -18.35
N ASN A 211 8.52 9.50 -19.37
CA ASN A 211 9.66 8.62 -19.66
C ASN A 211 10.97 9.28 -19.25
N GLY A 212 11.88 8.50 -18.68
CA GLY A 212 13.21 8.97 -18.26
C GLY A 212 13.15 10.02 -17.15
N THR A 213 12.42 9.75 -16.06
CA THR A 213 12.35 10.69 -14.92
C THR A 213 13.60 10.55 -14.06
N ARG A 214 14.24 11.68 -13.73
CA ARG A 214 15.38 11.76 -12.79
C ARG A 214 15.15 12.86 -11.77
N ALA A 215 15.46 12.58 -10.50
CA ALA A 215 15.31 13.52 -9.40
C ALA A 215 16.49 13.44 -8.42
N ALA A 216 17.12 14.57 -8.10
CA ALA A 216 18.07 14.66 -7.01
C ALA A 216 17.34 14.51 -5.67
N LEU A 217 17.89 13.70 -4.78
CA LEU A 217 17.36 13.50 -3.44
C LEU A 217 18.18 14.34 -2.45
N PRO A 218 17.55 14.95 -1.43
CA PRO A 218 18.28 15.64 -0.38
C PRO A 218 19.30 14.71 0.28
N PRO A 219 20.52 15.19 0.58
CA PRO A 219 21.54 14.37 1.23
C PRO A 219 21.04 13.89 2.59
N LEU A 220 21.46 12.69 3.00
CA LEU A 220 21.36 12.26 4.38
C LEU A 220 22.30 13.14 5.23
N ALA A 221 22.07 13.24 6.54
CA ALA A 221 22.69 14.23 7.43
C ALA A 221 24.25 14.23 7.49
N SER A 222 24.94 13.35 6.74
CA SER A 222 26.40 13.29 6.62
C SER A 222 26.87 13.85 5.27
N PRO A 223 27.77 14.87 5.24
CA PRO A 223 28.26 15.51 4.01
C PRO A 223 29.10 14.62 3.08
N ASP A 224 29.57 13.46 3.55
CA ASP A 224 30.52 12.60 2.81
C ASP A 224 29.84 11.50 1.96
N GLU A 225 28.52 11.45 1.92
CA GLU A 225 27.78 10.44 1.16
C GLU A 225 27.53 10.92 -0.27
N GLY A 226 27.96 10.12 -1.26
CA GLY A 226 27.89 10.44 -2.68
C GLY A 226 26.50 10.80 -3.22
N ARG A 227 26.42 11.06 -4.53
CA ARG A 227 25.18 11.50 -5.21
C ARG A 227 23.97 10.66 -4.78
N SER A 228 22.91 11.36 -4.39
CA SER A 228 21.63 10.76 -4.03
C SER A 228 20.62 11.05 -5.15
N GLU A 229 20.17 10.02 -5.83
CA GLU A 229 19.35 10.14 -7.04
C GLU A 229 18.19 9.14 -7.02
N PHE A 230 17.04 9.60 -7.49
CA PHE A 230 15.92 8.74 -7.91
C PHE A 230 15.85 8.78 -9.44
N SER A 231 15.71 7.61 -10.06
CA SER A 231 15.42 7.51 -11.49
C SER A 231 14.30 6.51 -11.76
N SER A 232 13.60 6.68 -12.88
CA SER A 232 12.65 5.69 -13.39
C SER A 232 12.59 5.72 -14.92
N THR A 233 12.37 4.55 -15.53
CA THR A 233 12.23 4.42 -17.00
C THR A 233 10.93 5.03 -17.48
N ALA A 234 9.81 4.72 -16.82
CA ALA A 234 8.49 5.22 -17.19
C ALA A 234 7.58 5.36 -15.97
N ILE A 235 6.77 6.41 -15.94
CA ILE A 235 5.65 6.60 -15.02
C ILE A 235 4.40 6.78 -15.88
N VAL A 236 3.45 5.86 -15.76
CA VAL A 236 2.20 5.85 -16.53
C VAL A 236 1.00 5.98 -15.59
N LEU A 237 0.08 6.89 -15.90
CA LEU A 237 -1.21 7.01 -15.25
C LEU A 237 -2.30 6.76 -16.30
N ASP A 238 -3.15 5.76 -16.07
CA ASP A 238 -4.29 5.46 -16.93
C ASP A 238 -5.59 5.99 -16.32
N ASN A 239 -6.43 6.59 -17.17
CA ASN A 239 -7.77 7.10 -16.86
C ASN A 239 -7.82 7.92 -15.56
N THR A 240 -7.15 9.07 -15.55
CA THR A 240 -7.28 10.02 -14.44
C THR A 240 -8.57 10.81 -14.59
N ASN A 241 -9.46 10.78 -13.60
CA ASN A 241 -10.70 11.54 -13.57
C ASN A 241 -10.71 12.52 -12.40
N LEU A 242 -10.60 13.82 -12.69
CA LEU A 242 -10.51 14.85 -11.66
C LEU A 242 -11.88 15.23 -11.07
N ASP A 243 -13.01 14.87 -11.71
CA ASP A 243 -14.35 15.25 -11.23
C ASP A 243 -14.64 14.80 -9.79
N PRO A 244 -14.41 13.53 -9.41
CA PRO A 244 -14.61 13.08 -8.03
C PRO A 244 -13.80 13.88 -7.00
N TYR A 245 -12.57 14.29 -7.34
CA TYR A 245 -11.72 15.12 -6.48
C TYR A 245 -12.27 16.54 -6.36
N LEU A 246 -12.70 17.17 -7.46
CA LEU A 246 -13.27 18.51 -7.43
C LEU A 246 -14.57 18.55 -6.60
N ARG A 247 -15.41 17.51 -6.69
CA ARG A 247 -16.64 17.37 -5.89
C ARG A 247 -16.39 17.28 -4.38
N LEU A 248 -15.19 16.91 -3.94
CA LEU A 248 -14.84 16.92 -2.52
C LEU A 248 -14.87 18.33 -1.92
N PHE A 249 -14.61 19.35 -2.73
CA PHE A 249 -14.47 20.73 -2.26
C PHE A 249 -15.60 21.64 -2.77
N GLU A 250 -16.49 21.10 -3.59
CA GLU A 250 -17.60 21.85 -4.17
C GLU A 250 -18.80 21.82 -3.22
N ALA A 251 -19.05 22.94 -2.53
CA ALA A 251 -20.13 23.04 -1.55
C ALA A 251 -21.51 22.68 -2.11
N SER A 252 -21.78 23.02 -3.37
CA SER A 252 -23.03 22.68 -4.08
C SER A 252 -23.19 21.21 -4.43
N ALA A 253 -22.11 20.43 -4.41
CA ALA A 253 -22.14 19.00 -4.76
C ALA A 253 -22.42 18.09 -3.55
N TYR A 254 -22.51 18.63 -2.34
CA TYR A 254 -22.68 17.85 -1.12
C TYR A 254 -24.06 17.22 -1.00
N LEU A 255 -24.07 15.90 -0.87
CA LEU A 255 -25.29 15.13 -0.63
C LEU A 255 -25.81 15.36 0.80
N GLU A 256 -27.13 15.21 0.97
CA GLU A 256 -27.77 15.26 2.27
C GLU A 256 -27.20 14.20 3.22
N ALA A 257 -27.19 14.51 4.53
CA ALA A 257 -26.70 13.60 5.55
C ALA A 257 -27.41 12.24 5.48
N GLY A 258 -26.63 11.15 5.49
CA GLY A 258 -27.13 9.78 5.38
C GLY A 258 -27.29 9.24 3.96
N SER A 259 -27.10 10.07 2.92
CA SER A 259 -27.10 9.60 1.52
C SER A 259 -25.95 8.63 1.25
N ALA A 260 -26.21 7.61 0.42
CA ALA A 260 -25.17 6.70 -0.05
C ALA A 260 -24.14 7.45 -0.90
N ARG A 261 -22.87 7.40 -0.50
CA ARG A 261 -21.76 8.03 -1.21
C ARG A 261 -20.97 6.95 -1.94
N ALA A 262 -21.16 6.86 -3.25
CA ALA A 262 -20.50 5.88 -4.08
C ALA A 262 -18.99 6.16 -4.19
N TRP A 263 -18.19 5.09 -4.26
CA TRP A 263 -16.78 5.16 -4.61
C TRP A 263 -16.65 5.46 -6.10
N ASN A 264 -15.78 6.42 -6.44
CA ASN A 264 -15.45 6.76 -7.81
C ASN A 264 -13.94 6.66 -7.99
N ASN A 265 -13.49 6.14 -9.13
CA ASN A 265 -12.08 6.10 -9.45
C ASN A 265 -11.60 7.53 -9.77
N LEU A 266 -10.55 7.95 -9.06
CA LEU A 266 -9.79 9.17 -9.36
C LEU A 266 -8.67 8.85 -10.35
N ILE A 267 -8.01 7.71 -10.18
CA ILE A 267 -7.03 7.15 -11.12
C ILE A 267 -7.28 5.65 -11.19
N ASP A 268 -7.46 5.10 -12.39
CA ASP A 268 -7.68 3.66 -12.55
C ASP A 268 -6.38 2.88 -12.29
N LYS A 269 -5.26 3.39 -12.79
CA LYS A 269 -3.95 2.74 -12.63
C LYS A 269 -2.82 3.76 -12.63
N VAL A 270 -1.87 3.55 -11.72
CA VAL A 270 -0.53 4.16 -11.79
C VAL A 270 0.48 3.03 -11.89
N SER A 271 1.41 3.11 -12.83
CA SER A 271 2.56 2.21 -12.88
C SER A 271 3.86 2.95 -13.05
N VAL A 272 4.86 2.59 -12.24
CA VAL A 272 6.24 3.05 -12.37
C VAL A 272 7.09 1.86 -12.78
N THR A 273 7.90 1.99 -13.81
CA THR A 273 8.79 0.95 -14.33
C THR A 273 10.25 1.35 -14.19
N GLY A 274 11.10 0.41 -13.79
CA GLY A 274 12.53 0.59 -13.65
C GLY A 274 12.91 1.66 -12.63
N ALA A 275 12.19 1.73 -11.49
CA ALA A 275 12.48 2.70 -10.45
C ALA A 275 13.77 2.32 -9.72
N ARG A 276 14.66 3.29 -9.52
CA ARG A 276 15.93 3.10 -8.82
C ARG A 276 16.19 4.26 -7.88
N VAL A 277 16.66 3.95 -6.68
CA VAL A 277 17.10 4.90 -5.67
C VAL A 277 18.54 4.56 -5.31
N GLU A 278 19.43 5.52 -5.50
CA GLU A 278 20.82 5.43 -5.06
C GLU A 278 21.08 6.49 -4.00
N ARG A 279 21.68 6.09 -2.88
CA ARG A 279 22.11 6.98 -1.80
C ARG A 279 23.45 6.50 -1.25
N GLY A 280 24.54 7.06 -1.77
CA GLY A 280 25.88 6.59 -1.43
C GLY A 280 26.07 5.11 -1.78
N ALA A 281 26.35 4.27 -0.78
CA ALA A 281 26.51 2.83 -0.97
C ALA A 281 25.18 2.02 -0.85
N LEU A 282 24.08 2.67 -0.44
CA LEU A 282 22.74 2.08 -0.45
C LEU A 282 22.16 2.16 -1.87
N SER A 283 21.67 1.05 -2.39
CA SER A 283 20.87 1.04 -3.61
C SER A 283 19.60 0.21 -3.44
N ALA A 284 18.50 0.73 -3.97
CA ALA A 284 17.23 0.02 -4.07
C ALA A 284 16.71 0.14 -5.50
N SER A 285 16.24 -0.96 -6.08
CA SER A 285 15.63 -0.99 -7.41
C SER A 285 14.31 -1.76 -7.40
N PHE A 286 13.39 -1.35 -8.25
CA PHE A 286 12.08 -1.94 -8.43
C PHE A 286 11.81 -2.04 -9.94
N ASP A 287 11.53 -3.24 -10.45
CA ASP A 287 11.19 -3.43 -11.87
C ASP A 287 9.84 -2.77 -12.19
N LYS A 288 8.84 -2.98 -11.35
CA LYS A 288 7.53 -2.35 -11.48
C LYS A 288 6.89 -2.06 -10.14
N VAL A 289 6.30 -0.89 -10.00
CA VAL A 289 5.40 -0.52 -8.90
C VAL A 289 4.05 -0.18 -9.52
N THR A 290 2.96 -0.69 -8.96
CA THR A 290 1.59 -0.51 -9.47
C THR A 290 0.66 -0.09 -8.35
N LEU A 291 -0.33 0.73 -8.69
CA LEU A 291 -1.43 1.15 -7.82
C LEU A 291 -2.70 1.13 -8.65
N GLU A 292 -3.71 0.38 -8.24
CA GLU A 292 -4.98 0.22 -8.98
C GLU A 292 -6.15 0.16 -7.99
N ALA A 293 -7.37 0.54 -8.36
CA ALA A 293 -7.65 1.94 -8.61
C ALA A 293 -7.53 2.78 -7.33
N PHE A 294 -7.07 4.03 -7.48
CA PHE A 294 -7.19 5.05 -6.43
C PHE A 294 -8.60 5.61 -6.43
N LYS A 295 -9.35 5.31 -5.38
CA LYS A 295 -10.77 5.64 -5.24
C LYS A 295 -10.98 6.76 -4.25
N VAL A 296 -11.97 7.58 -4.56
CA VAL A 296 -12.43 8.66 -3.71
C VAL A 296 -13.96 8.62 -3.59
N ARG A 297 -14.45 8.97 -2.41
CA ARG A 297 -15.87 9.26 -2.19
C ARG A 297 -16.01 10.57 -1.45
N GLN A 298 -17.17 11.20 -1.56
CA GLN A 298 -17.42 12.49 -0.93
C GLN A 298 -17.26 12.42 0.60
N PHE A 299 -16.73 13.51 1.17
CA PHE A 299 -16.65 13.68 2.62
C PHE A 299 -18.04 13.62 3.27
N GLU A 300 -18.12 13.15 4.51
CA GLU A 300 -19.38 13.12 5.26
C GLU A 300 -19.93 14.52 5.56
N GLN A 301 -19.04 15.49 5.67
CA GLN A 301 -19.33 16.89 5.93
C GLN A 301 -18.58 17.78 4.93
N ASN A 302 -19.14 18.95 4.64
CA ASN A 302 -18.42 19.99 3.94
C ASN A 302 -17.28 20.50 4.82
N ILE A 303 -16.06 20.45 4.29
CA ILE A 303 -14.84 20.92 4.96
C ILE A 303 -14.09 21.97 4.14
N THR A 304 -14.65 22.43 3.01
CA THR A 304 -14.02 23.44 2.15
C THR A 304 -13.75 24.73 2.93
N ASP A 305 -14.61 25.08 3.89
CA ASP A 305 -14.43 26.23 4.78
C ASP A 305 -13.12 26.17 5.58
N ILE A 306 -12.72 24.96 6.00
CA ILE A 306 -11.47 24.74 6.73
C ILE A 306 -10.27 25.01 5.83
N PHE A 307 -10.32 24.54 4.58
CA PHE A 307 -9.25 24.76 3.60
C PHE A 307 -9.13 26.21 3.15
N ASP A 308 -10.25 26.90 2.95
CA ASP A 308 -10.25 28.34 2.65
C ASP A 308 -9.60 29.14 3.78
N ARG A 309 -9.92 28.83 5.05
CA ARG A 309 -9.30 29.48 6.21
C ARG A 309 -7.83 29.12 6.37
N ALA A 310 -7.46 27.85 6.21
CA ALA A 310 -6.08 27.38 6.30
C ALA A 310 -5.16 27.97 5.22
N ALA A 311 -5.72 28.30 4.04
CA ALA A 311 -4.99 28.98 2.99
C ALA A 311 -4.74 30.48 3.29
N LEU A 312 -5.55 31.10 4.14
CA LEU A 312 -5.36 32.48 4.62
C LEU A 312 -4.49 32.53 5.88
N ASP A 313 -4.64 31.55 6.77
CA ASP A 313 -3.85 31.39 7.99
C ASP A 313 -3.31 29.94 8.06
N PRO A 314 -2.03 29.71 7.73
CA PRO A 314 -1.41 28.39 7.77
C PRO A 314 -1.50 27.70 9.14
N ASN A 315 -1.69 28.45 10.23
CA ASN A 315 -1.81 27.91 11.59
C ASN A 315 -3.26 27.60 12.00
N TYR A 316 -4.25 27.84 11.14
CA TYR A 316 -5.66 27.70 11.50
C TYR A 316 -6.01 26.29 12.02
N ILE A 317 -5.53 25.24 11.37
CA ILE A 317 -5.84 23.84 11.74
C ILE A 317 -5.19 23.48 13.08
N SER A 318 -3.96 23.92 13.35
CA SER A 318 -3.26 23.61 14.59
C SER A 318 -3.82 24.37 15.79
N GLN A 319 -4.41 25.54 15.55
CA GLN A 319 -5.03 26.37 16.59
C GLN A 319 -6.51 26.06 16.82
N ASN A 320 -7.16 25.30 15.94
CA ASN A 320 -8.58 24.99 16.01
C ASN A 320 -8.84 23.46 16.08
N PRO A 321 -8.92 22.88 17.29
CA PRO A 321 -9.11 21.44 17.47
C PRO A 321 -10.40 20.89 16.82
N GLU A 322 -11.47 21.68 16.78
CA GLU A 322 -12.73 21.28 16.13
C GLU A 322 -12.54 21.11 14.62
N ALA A 323 -11.88 22.06 13.95
CA ALA A 323 -11.55 21.96 12.54
C ALA A 323 -10.63 20.76 12.25
N ALA A 324 -9.62 20.54 13.08
CA ALA A 324 -8.74 19.38 12.97
C ALA A 324 -9.51 18.05 13.09
N ASN A 325 -10.45 17.95 14.02
CA ASN A 325 -11.30 16.78 14.21
C ASN A 325 -12.25 16.55 13.02
N ARG A 326 -12.90 17.60 12.52
CA ARG A 326 -13.76 17.53 11.31
C ARG A 326 -12.96 17.06 10.08
N LEU A 327 -11.77 17.62 9.87
CA LEU A 327 -10.87 17.24 8.77
C LEU A 327 -10.41 15.78 8.89
N SER A 328 -9.98 15.36 10.08
CA SER A 328 -9.55 13.99 10.35
C SER A 328 -10.67 12.97 10.11
N ALA A 329 -11.88 13.25 10.59
CA ALA A 329 -13.05 12.40 10.34
C ALA A 329 -13.36 12.29 8.85
N ALA A 330 -13.34 13.42 8.13
CA ALA A 330 -13.64 13.44 6.70
C ALA A 330 -12.62 12.67 5.86
N ILE A 331 -11.31 12.83 6.09
CA ILE A 331 -10.26 12.17 5.30
C ILE A 331 -10.30 10.65 5.46
N ARG A 332 -10.45 10.14 6.69
CA ARG A 332 -10.40 8.69 6.98
C ARG A 332 -11.43 7.91 6.16
N GLY A 333 -12.62 8.46 5.99
CA GLY A 333 -13.67 7.78 5.24
C GLY A 333 -13.50 7.82 3.73
N SER A 334 -12.65 8.68 3.16
CA SER A 334 -12.91 9.19 1.79
C SER A 334 -11.95 8.70 0.72
N PHE A 335 -10.93 7.94 1.10
CA PHE A 335 -9.91 7.41 0.19
C PHE A 335 -9.77 5.90 0.36
N ALA A 336 -9.57 5.21 -0.76
CA ALA A 336 -9.31 3.78 -0.80
C ALA A 336 -8.41 3.42 -1.99
N PHE A 337 -7.73 2.29 -1.88
CA PHE A 337 -6.96 1.68 -2.96
C PHE A 337 -7.42 0.24 -3.15
N GLU A 338 -7.73 -0.17 -4.37
CA GLU A 338 -8.17 -1.54 -4.65
C GLU A 338 -7.02 -2.55 -4.61
N SER A 339 -5.84 -2.13 -5.05
CA SER A 339 -4.61 -2.88 -4.99
C SER A 339 -3.39 -1.96 -5.08
N ALA A 340 -2.31 -2.40 -4.45
CA ALA A 340 -0.97 -1.85 -4.66
C ALA A 340 -0.02 -3.02 -4.83
N GLY A 341 0.91 -2.94 -5.77
CA GLY A 341 1.80 -4.05 -6.11
C GLY A 341 3.21 -3.59 -6.41
N VAL A 342 4.19 -4.44 -6.13
CA VAL A 342 5.60 -4.26 -6.47
C VAL A 342 6.13 -5.56 -7.07
N SER A 343 6.99 -5.47 -8.08
CA SER A 343 7.70 -6.61 -8.66
C SER A 343 9.21 -6.35 -8.68
N LYS A 344 9.97 -7.41 -8.40
CA LYS A 344 11.44 -7.46 -8.36
C LYS A 344 12.02 -6.24 -7.64
N ALA A 345 11.76 -6.17 -6.33
CA ALA A 345 12.38 -5.20 -5.47
C ALA A 345 13.69 -5.77 -4.93
N ASP A 346 14.81 -5.13 -5.24
CA ASP A 346 16.13 -5.51 -4.76
C ASP A 346 16.72 -4.36 -3.95
N VAL A 347 17.21 -4.64 -2.75
CA VAL A 347 17.88 -3.68 -1.87
C VAL A 347 19.25 -4.22 -1.50
N ALA A 348 20.29 -3.43 -1.75
CA ALA A 348 21.66 -3.73 -1.37
C ALA A 348 22.13 -2.75 -0.29
N ILE A 349 22.47 -3.29 0.88
CA ILE A 349 22.85 -2.53 2.07
C ILE A 349 24.31 -2.85 2.41
N PRO A 350 25.20 -1.86 2.52
CA PRO A 350 26.56 -2.09 2.99
C PRO A 350 26.55 -2.52 4.46
N THR A 351 27.33 -3.54 4.80
CA THR A 351 27.51 -4.04 6.17
C THR A 351 29.00 -4.09 6.51
N GLN A 352 29.32 -4.33 7.79
CA GLN A 352 30.72 -4.50 8.23
C GLN A 352 31.42 -5.68 7.53
N SER A 353 30.66 -6.67 7.05
CA SER A 353 31.15 -7.92 6.45
C SER A 353 30.98 -7.99 4.93
N GLY A 354 30.48 -6.93 4.27
CA GLY A 354 30.25 -6.89 2.83
C GLY A 354 28.98 -6.14 2.46
N VAL A 355 28.11 -6.77 1.66
CA VAL A 355 26.83 -6.21 1.24
C VAL A 355 25.73 -7.23 1.55
N ALA A 356 24.75 -6.83 2.35
CA ALA A 356 23.52 -7.58 2.54
C ALA A 356 22.56 -7.30 1.38
N LYS A 357 21.97 -8.35 0.82
CA LYS A 357 20.99 -8.27 -0.25
C LYS A 357 19.63 -8.70 0.27
N ILE A 358 18.62 -7.87 0.05
CA ILE A 358 17.21 -8.18 0.31
C ILE A 358 16.50 -8.18 -1.04
N GLY A 359 15.86 -9.29 -1.40
CA GLY A 359 15.12 -9.43 -2.65
C GLY A 359 13.65 -9.75 -2.39
N LEU A 360 12.76 -9.17 -3.19
CA LEU A 360 11.32 -9.48 -3.21
C LEU A 360 10.87 -9.65 -4.67
N GLU A 361 10.45 -10.86 -5.05
CA GLU A 361 10.01 -11.13 -6.44
C GLU A 361 8.70 -10.42 -6.76
N ALA A 362 7.72 -10.48 -5.85
CA ALA A 362 6.50 -9.71 -5.93
C ALA A 362 5.87 -9.49 -4.55
N GLY A 363 5.22 -8.35 -4.35
CA GLY A 363 4.41 -8.05 -3.18
C GLY A 363 3.13 -7.32 -3.58
N SER A 364 2.03 -7.55 -2.88
CA SER A 364 0.77 -6.86 -3.14
C SER A 364 -0.05 -6.61 -1.88
N LEU A 365 -0.89 -5.59 -1.96
CA LEU A 365 -1.92 -5.20 -1.01
C LEU A 365 -3.24 -5.14 -1.78
N SER A 366 -4.37 -5.44 -1.13
CA SER A 366 -5.70 -5.33 -1.76
C SER A 366 -6.75 -4.72 -0.84
N ASN A 367 -7.64 -3.91 -1.42
CA ASN A 367 -8.76 -3.24 -0.78
C ASN A 367 -8.37 -2.48 0.50
N LEU A 368 -7.34 -1.64 0.39
CA LEU A 368 -6.90 -0.79 1.49
C LEU A 368 -7.89 0.37 1.68
N THR A 369 -8.46 0.44 2.89
CA THR A 369 -9.29 1.54 3.40
C THR A 369 -8.76 1.97 4.77
N ALA A 370 -9.32 3.01 5.38
CA ALA A 370 -8.88 3.44 6.71
C ALA A 370 -9.16 2.42 7.83
N SER A 371 -10.08 1.48 7.63
CA SER A 371 -10.49 0.50 8.64
C SER A 371 -10.22 -0.95 8.25
N HIS A 372 -9.82 -1.22 7.01
CA HIS A 372 -9.74 -2.58 6.50
C HIS A 372 -8.69 -2.72 5.40
N LEU A 373 -8.11 -3.91 5.33
CA LEU A 373 -7.20 -4.37 4.30
C LEU A 373 -7.47 -5.86 4.08
N ASP A 374 -7.97 -6.21 2.90
CA ASP A 374 -8.43 -7.58 2.60
C ASP A 374 -7.28 -8.57 2.64
N ARG A 375 -6.19 -8.24 1.95
CA ARG A 375 -5.03 -9.12 1.83
C ARG A 375 -3.71 -8.36 1.66
N VAL A 376 -2.68 -8.87 2.32
CA VAL A 376 -1.26 -8.56 2.07
C VAL A 376 -0.61 -9.84 1.57
N SER A 377 0.05 -9.79 0.43
CA SER A 377 0.77 -10.95 -0.11
C SER A 377 2.20 -10.60 -0.46
N PHE A 378 3.11 -11.52 -0.25
CA PHE A 378 4.46 -11.53 -0.78
C PHE A 378 4.69 -12.90 -1.40
N ASP A 379 5.31 -12.91 -2.57
CA ASP A 379 5.84 -14.14 -3.15
C ASP A 379 7.21 -14.40 -2.49
N THR A 380 8.28 -14.50 -3.27
CA THR A 380 9.61 -14.81 -2.74
C THR A 380 10.23 -13.59 -2.06
N LEU A 381 10.39 -13.65 -0.74
CA LEU A 381 11.23 -12.76 0.06
C LEU A 381 12.56 -13.48 0.34
N SER A 382 13.68 -12.86 -0.01
CA SER A 382 15.01 -13.39 0.24
C SER A 382 15.91 -12.40 0.95
N TYR A 383 16.84 -12.93 1.73
CA TYR A 383 17.94 -12.22 2.35
C TYR A 383 19.21 -13.03 2.20
N ALA A 384 20.32 -12.36 1.92
CA ALA A 384 21.64 -12.98 1.93
C ALA A 384 22.70 -11.98 2.41
N ASP A 385 23.53 -12.41 3.34
CA ASP A 385 24.75 -11.72 3.75
C ASP A 385 25.89 -12.74 3.99
N ALA A 386 27.01 -12.30 4.57
CA ALA A 386 28.13 -13.18 4.90
C ALA A 386 27.84 -14.17 6.05
N GLY A 387 26.86 -13.89 6.91
CA GLY A 387 26.50 -14.69 8.08
C GLY A 387 25.39 -15.72 7.82
N GLY A 388 24.60 -15.54 6.76
CA GLY A 388 23.53 -16.47 6.42
C GLY A 388 22.62 -16.00 5.28
N SER A 389 21.63 -16.83 5.01
CA SER A 389 20.58 -16.55 4.03
C SER A 389 19.22 -17.03 4.56
N PHE A 390 18.15 -16.35 4.17
CA PHE A 390 16.81 -16.90 4.28
C PHE A 390 16.03 -16.66 3.00
N GLU A 391 15.15 -17.60 2.67
CA GLU A 391 14.17 -17.49 1.59
C GLU A 391 12.81 -17.89 2.15
N LEU A 392 11.78 -17.09 1.87
CA LEU A 392 10.39 -17.42 2.11
C LEU A 392 9.64 -17.23 0.79
N ARG A 393 9.15 -18.32 0.18
CA ARG A 393 8.53 -18.29 -1.15
C ARG A 393 7.16 -17.64 -1.20
N ARG A 394 6.44 -17.61 -0.08
CA ARG A 394 5.13 -17.00 0.00
C ARG A 394 4.78 -16.59 1.42
N LEU A 395 4.14 -15.44 1.57
CA LEU A 395 3.49 -14.98 2.79
C LEU A 395 2.19 -14.24 2.43
N ASP A 396 1.07 -14.68 2.99
CA ASP A 396 -0.24 -14.07 2.84
C ASP A 396 -0.81 -13.73 4.23
N LEU A 397 -1.26 -12.50 4.41
CA LEU A 397 -2.10 -12.07 5.53
C LEU A 397 -3.49 -11.77 4.97
N ASN A 398 -4.54 -12.31 5.57
CA ASN A 398 -5.92 -12.14 5.11
C ASN A 398 -6.80 -11.53 6.20
N GLY A 399 -7.78 -10.72 5.80
CA GLY A 399 -8.80 -10.14 6.68
C GLY A 399 -8.20 -9.26 7.77
N VAL A 400 -7.37 -8.29 7.40
CA VAL A 400 -6.74 -7.35 8.34
C VAL A 400 -7.74 -6.25 8.67
N ASN A 401 -8.19 -6.20 9.92
CA ASN A 401 -9.06 -5.15 10.43
C ASN A 401 -8.23 -4.10 11.17
N LEU A 402 -8.36 -2.84 10.76
CA LEU A 402 -7.66 -1.72 11.34
C LEU A 402 -8.66 -0.94 12.21
N PRO A 403 -8.57 -1.05 13.54
CA PRO A 403 -9.54 -0.40 14.40
C PRO A 403 -9.43 1.11 14.30
N VAL A 404 -10.59 1.76 14.20
CA VAL A 404 -10.68 3.20 14.27
C VAL A 404 -10.74 3.59 15.74
N GLN A 405 -9.68 4.23 16.24
CA GLN A 405 -9.70 4.85 17.57
C GLN A 405 -10.78 5.95 17.59
N PRO A 406 -11.72 5.93 18.55
CA PRO A 406 -12.71 7.00 18.67
C PRO A 406 -12.00 8.32 18.98
N THR A 407 -12.31 9.37 18.21
CA THR A 407 -11.68 10.69 18.33
C THR A 407 -12.17 11.53 19.51
N THR A 408 -13.21 11.07 20.22
CA THR A 408 -13.71 11.70 21.44
C THR A 408 -13.09 11.03 22.65
N VAL A 409 -11.91 11.47 23.04
CA VAL A 409 -11.37 11.18 24.38
C VAL A 409 -11.95 12.25 25.30
N ASP A 410 -13.05 11.93 25.99
CA ASP A 410 -13.39 12.70 27.18
C ASP A 410 -12.35 12.33 28.26
N PRO A 411 -11.50 13.26 28.73
CA PRO A 411 -10.49 12.96 29.74
C PRO A 411 -11.07 12.45 31.07
N ALA A 412 -12.39 12.57 31.29
CA ALA A 412 -13.10 12.01 32.43
C ALA A 412 -13.64 10.58 32.23
N SER A 413 -13.62 10.06 31.00
CA SER A 413 -14.08 8.70 30.68
C SER A 413 -12.91 7.70 30.74
N GLN A 414 -13.18 6.50 31.30
CA GLN A 414 -12.20 5.42 31.48
C GLN A 414 -11.34 5.21 30.22
N PRO A 415 -10.07 4.77 30.35
CA PRO A 415 -9.21 4.52 29.20
C PRO A 415 -9.92 3.58 28.24
N VAL A 416 -10.30 4.11 27.06
CA VAL A 416 -10.86 3.31 25.98
C VAL A 416 -9.82 2.25 25.69
N ALA A 417 -10.16 0.97 25.92
CA ALA A 417 -9.25 -0.13 25.68
C ALA A 417 -8.71 0.01 24.25
N ALA A 418 -7.39 0.11 24.12
CA ALA A 418 -6.75 0.32 22.83
C ALA A 418 -7.24 -0.76 21.87
N ALA A 419 -8.03 -0.35 20.87
CA ALA A 419 -8.53 -1.28 19.89
C ALA A 419 -7.32 -1.79 19.10
N LEU A 420 -7.09 -3.10 19.15
CA LEU A 420 -5.95 -3.76 18.51
C LEU A 420 -6.36 -4.24 17.11
N PRO A 421 -5.47 -4.14 16.12
CA PRO A 421 -5.72 -4.73 14.81
C PRO A 421 -5.88 -6.24 14.93
N THR A 422 -6.77 -6.80 14.11
CA THR A 422 -7.00 -8.25 14.03
C THR A 422 -6.65 -8.74 12.64
N VAL A 423 -6.10 -9.96 12.54
CA VAL A 423 -5.78 -10.63 11.28
C VAL A 423 -6.59 -11.91 11.19
N GLY A 424 -7.38 -12.08 10.13
CA GLY A 424 -8.21 -13.27 9.92
C GLY A 424 -7.41 -14.52 9.53
N GLY A 425 -6.24 -14.37 8.92
CA GLY A 425 -5.37 -15.51 8.68
C GLY A 425 -3.97 -15.16 8.20
N VAL A 426 -3.06 -16.10 8.39
CA VAL A 426 -1.65 -16.05 7.96
C VAL A 426 -1.35 -17.35 7.24
N THR A 427 -0.89 -17.27 6.00
CA THR A 427 -0.35 -18.43 5.26
C THR A 427 1.08 -18.10 4.86
N ALA A 428 2.02 -18.97 5.15
CA ALA A 428 3.39 -18.86 4.70
C ALA A 428 3.84 -20.18 4.07
N ALA A 429 4.71 -20.14 3.05
CA ALA A 429 5.18 -21.35 2.40
C ALA A 429 6.64 -21.24 1.95
N GLY A 430 7.32 -22.39 1.99
CA GLY A 430 8.70 -22.55 1.53
C GLY A 430 9.69 -21.68 2.29
N LEU A 431 9.68 -21.75 3.63
CA LEU A 431 10.76 -21.15 4.42
C LEU A 431 11.98 -22.06 4.35
N ASP A 432 13.12 -21.51 3.94
CA ASP A 432 14.43 -22.12 4.06
C ASP A 432 15.39 -21.08 4.64
N ALA A 433 16.02 -21.38 5.77
CA ALA A 433 16.93 -20.48 6.45
C ALA A 433 18.23 -21.20 6.81
N ARG A 434 19.34 -20.52 6.54
CA ARG A 434 20.69 -20.93 6.90
C ARG A 434 21.38 -19.79 7.67
N ILE A 435 21.71 -20.03 8.93
CA ILE A 435 22.41 -19.06 9.80
C ILE A 435 23.65 -19.74 10.35
N GLY A 436 24.83 -19.37 9.84
CA GLY A 436 26.09 -20.08 10.13
C GLY A 436 26.01 -21.56 9.75
N ALA A 437 26.06 -22.45 10.75
CA ALA A 437 25.91 -23.89 10.58
C ALA A 437 24.46 -24.39 10.76
N ALA A 438 23.55 -23.55 11.27
CA ALA A 438 22.17 -23.92 11.47
C ALA A 438 21.40 -23.83 10.13
N GLN A 439 20.65 -24.88 9.81
CA GLN A 439 19.67 -24.94 8.73
C GLN A 439 18.31 -25.39 9.28
N PHE A 440 17.26 -24.64 8.97
CA PHE A 440 15.88 -24.97 9.32
C PHE A 440 14.91 -24.44 8.27
N GLY A 441 13.73 -25.04 8.18
CA GLY A 441 12.72 -24.63 7.21
C GLY A 441 11.37 -25.30 7.42
N PHE A 442 10.37 -24.87 6.67
CA PHE A 442 9.08 -25.55 6.59
C PHE A 442 8.50 -25.45 5.17
N GLU A 443 7.66 -26.41 4.81
CA GLU A 443 6.97 -26.36 3.52
C GLU A 443 5.79 -25.40 3.55
N LYS A 444 4.95 -25.51 4.59
CA LYS A 444 3.75 -24.68 4.72
C LYS A 444 3.43 -24.36 6.18
N PHE A 445 2.94 -23.17 6.41
CA PHE A 445 2.34 -22.72 7.66
C PHE A 445 1.00 -22.07 7.32
N ASP A 446 -0.09 -22.52 7.93
CA ASP A 446 -1.41 -21.92 7.81
C ASP A 446 -1.97 -21.64 9.19
N LEU A 447 -2.49 -20.43 9.39
CA LEU A 447 -3.22 -20.00 10.57
C LEU A 447 -4.49 -19.30 10.10
N ALA A 448 -5.65 -19.81 10.48
CA ALA A 448 -6.94 -19.18 10.23
C ALA A 448 -7.63 -18.89 11.57
N MET A 449 -8.08 -17.65 11.72
CA MET A 449 -8.70 -17.11 12.92
C MET A 449 -10.00 -16.42 12.55
N SER A 450 -11.07 -16.71 13.29
CA SER A 450 -12.38 -16.11 13.02
C SER A 450 -13.18 -15.90 14.30
N TYR A 451 -14.25 -15.10 14.18
CA TYR A 451 -15.17 -14.77 15.27
C TYR A 451 -14.44 -14.16 16.48
N PHE A 452 -14.01 -12.91 16.37
CA PHE A 452 -13.26 -12.24 17.43
C PHE A 452 -14.18 -11.67 18.52
N ILE A 453 -13.77 -11.83 19.78
CA ILE A 453 -14.30 -11.09 20.92
C ILE A 453 -13.18 -10.15 21.39
N GLY A 454 -13.35 -8.85 21.14
CA GLY A 454 -12.23 -7.91 21.23
C GLY A 454 -11.15 -8.28 20.22
N ALA A 455 -9.94 -8.57 20.70
CA ALA A 455 -8.80 -8.99 19.87
C ALA A 455 -8.54 -10.51 19.90
N THR A 456 -9.35 -11.29 20.62
CA THR A 456 -9.14 -12.73 20.80
C THR A 456 -10.10 -13.52 19.91
N PRO A 457 -9.61 -14.40 19.00
CA PRO A 457 -10.47 -15.23 18.17
C PRO A 457 -11.10 -16.37 18.98
N THR A 458 -12.35 -16.71 18.69
CA THR A 458 -13.01 -17.88 19.29
C THR A 458 -12.81 -19.14 18.46
N ASN A 459 -12.40 -19.00 17.20
CA ASN A 459 -12.14 -20.11 16.29
C ASN A 459 -10.73 -20.00 15.74
N VAL A 460 -9.94 -21.08 15.89
CA VAL A 460 -8.55 -21.15 15.44
C VAL A 460 -8.32 -22.46 14.70
N LYS A 461 -7.67 -22.37 13.54
CA LYS A 461 -7.09 -23.52 12.84
C LYS A 461 -5.64 -23.19 12.52
N ALA A 462 -4.72 -24.05 12.92
CA ALA A 462 -3.31 -23.91 12.65
C ALA A 462 -2.78 -25.21 12.03
N ALA A 463 -1.90 -25.09 11.03
CA ALA A 463 -1.20 -26.21 10.44
C ALA A 463 0.23 -25.80 10.09
N VAL A 464 1.17 -26.70 10.33
CA VAL A 464 2.57 -26.59 9.89
C VAL A 464 2.90 -27.90 9.21
N ASP A 465 3.32 -27.85 7.96
CA ASP A 465 3.72 -29.02 7.18
C ASP A 465 5.24 -29.01 7.00
N HIS A 466 5.87 -30.16 7.24
CA HIS A 466 7.28 -30.42 7.02
C HIS A 466 8.26 -29.42 7.66
N LEU A 467 8.09 -29.14 8.96
CA LEU A 467 9.06 -28.41 9.76
C LEU A 467 10.34 -29.25 9.90
N LYS A 468 11.42 -28.81 9.25
CA LYS A 468 12.69 -29.50 9.14
C LYS A 468 13.80 -28.76 9.89
N PHE A 469 14.58 -29.50 10.66
CA PHE A 469 15.82 -29.02 11.28
C PHE A 469 16.75 -30.20 11.61
N VAL A 470 18.05 -29.95 11.68
CA VAL A 470 19.03 -30.98 12.06
C VAL A 470 18.95 -31.25 13.56
N VAL A 471 19.14 -32.50 13.98
CA VAL A 471 19.01 -32.91 15.40
C VAL A 471 19.99 -32.14 16.31
N ASP A 472 21.15 -31.73 15.79
CA ASP A 472 22.13 -30.94 16.54
C ASP A 472 21.62 -29.57 17.00
N GLN A 473 20.53 -29.07 16.42
CA GLN A 473 19.87 -27.83 16.82
C GLN A 473 18.83 -28.03 17.94
N VAL A 474 18.52 -29.26 18.34
CA VAL A 474 17.58 -29.53 19.43
C VAL A 474 18.20 -29.13 20.76
N THR A 475 17.62 -28.11 21.40
CA THR A 475 18.10 -27.58 22.69
C THR A 475 17.42 -28.20 23.91
N ILE A 476 16.39 -29.03 23.69
CA ILE A 476 15.65 -29.70 24.76
C ILE A 476 16.58 -30.74 25.44
N PRO A 477 16.85 -30.61 26.76
CA PRO A 477 17.73 -31.54 27.46
C PRO A 477 17.28 -33.00 27.31
N GLY A 478 18.21 -33.89 26.99
CA GLY A 478 17.95 -35.32 26.82
C GLY A 478 17.21 -35.72 25.52
N LEU A 479 16.42 -34.83 24.91
CA LEU A 479 15.72 -35.13 23.67
C LEU A 479 16.70 -35.27 22.50
N ARG A 480 17.70 -34.38 22.41
CA ARG A 480 18.75 -34.46 21.38
C ARG A 480 19.45 -35.82 21.41
N ASP A 481 19.99 -36.20 22.57
CA ASP A 481 20.70 -37.47 22.75
C ASP A 481 19.81 -38.66 22.43
N THR A 482 18.53 -38.59 22.82
CA THR A 482 17.53 -39.63 22.51
C THR A 482 17.32 -39.77 21.00
N LEU A 483 17.14 -38.66 20.28
CA LEU A 483 16.95 -38.67 18.83
C LEU A 483 18.19 -39.21 18.10
N VAL A 484 19.39 -38.82 18.55
CA VAL A 484 20.66 -39.35 18.01
C VAL A 484 20.77 -40.85 18.27
N ASN A 485 20.47 -41.30 19.49
CA ASN A 485 20.52 -42.73 19.86
C ASN A 485 19.50 -43.56 19.08
N PHE A 486 18.35 -42.98 18.70
CA PHE A 486 17.36 -43.63 17.83
C PHE A 486 17.74 -43.58 16.34
N GLY A 487 18.87 -42.95 16.01
CA GLY A 487 19.44 -42.90 14.67
C GLY A 487 18.87 -41.79 13.78
N TYR A 488 18.21 -40.78 14.34
CA TYR A 488 17.76 -39.61 13.59
C TYR A 488 18.90 -38.62 13.39
N LYS A 489 19.06 -38.14 12.14
CA LYS A 489 19.99 -37.05 11.79
C LYS A 489 19.26 -35.73 11.63
N ASP A 490 18.09 -35.81 11.02
CA ASP A 490 17.18 -34.70 10.76
C ASP A 490 15.82 -35.01 11.38
N VAL A 491 15.11 -33.97 11.78
CA VAL A 491 13.74 -34.04 12.29
C VAL A 491 12.83 -33.37 11.28
N ASP A 492 11.75 -34.05 10.89
CA ASP A 492 10.69 -33.53 10.01
C ASP A 492 9.35 -33.74 10.71
N LEU A 493 8.71 -32.63 11.12
CA LEU A 493 7.45 -32.63 11.86
C LEU A 493 6.35 -31.90 11.10
N SER A 494 5.14 -32.42 11.20
CA SER A 494 3.92 -31.71 10.80
C SER A 494 2.96 -31.61 11.97
N LEU A 495 2.38 -30.44 12.18
CA LEU A 495 1.43 -30.15 13.26
C LEU A 495 0.11 -29.68 12.65
N ARG A 496 -1.02 -30.18 13.15
CA ARG A 496 -2.35 -29.65 12.86
C ARG A 496 -3.09 -29.42 14.17
N LEU A 497 -3.77 -28.29 14.28
CA LEU A 497 -4.56 -27.91 15.43
C LEU A 497 -5.84 -27.21 14.95
N SER A 498 -6.97 -27.60 15.49
CA SER A 498 -8.25 -26.94 15.23
C SER A 498 -9.06 -26.86 16.51
N GLY A 499 -9.60 -25.69 16.80
CA GLY A 499 -10.43 -25.45 17.95
C GLY A 499 -11.49 -24.38 17.71
N ALA A 500 -12.64 -24.54 18.35
CA ALA A 500 -13.74 -23.58 18.29
C ALA A 500 -14.46 -23.51 19.64
N TRP A 501 -14.66 -22.30 20.13
CA TRP A 501 -15.47 -22.04 21.31
C TRP A 501 -16.95 -21.90 20.96
N ARG A 502 -17.80 -22.45 21.84
CA ARG A 502 -19.25 -22.42 21.70
C ARG A 502 -19.87 -21.72 22.92
N ASP A 503 -20.45 -20.55 22.69
CA ASP A 503 -21.07 -19.73 23.74
C ASP A 503 -22.15 -20.51 24.51
N SER A 504 -23.04 -21.20 23.79
CA SER A 504 -24.15 -21.97 24.37
C SER A 504 -23.72 -23.13 25.29
N ALA A 505 -22.50 -23.64 25.11
CA ALA A 505 -21.98 -24.77 25.89
C ALA A 505 -20.89 -24.34 26.89
N SER A 506 -20.45 -23.07 26.86
CA SER A 506 -19.26 -22.60 27.60
C SER A 506 -18.09 -23.59 27.49
N ALA A 507 -17.81 -24.00 26.24
CA ALA A 507 -16.86 -25.06 25.95
C ALA A 507 -16.02 -24.76 24.70
N VAL A 508 -14.75 -25.17 24.75
CA VAL A 508 -13.83 -25.17 23.61
C VAL A 508 -13.73 -26.61 23.10
N ALA A 509 -14.25 -26.86 21.90
CA ALA A 509 -14.04 -28.12 21.20
C ALA A 509 -12.72 -28.05 20.43
N PHE A 510 -11.93 -29.12 20.47
CA PHE A 510 -10.76 -29.32 19.62
C PHE A 510 -10.97 -30.59 18.80
N ASP A 511 -11.29 -30.41 17.51
CA ASP A 511 -11.71 -31.51 16.64
C ASP A 511 -10.53 -32.37 16.19
N ASN A 512 -9.36 -31.75 16.03
CA ASN A 512 -8.14 -32.42 15.58
C ASN A 512 -6.90 -31.64 16.02
N ILE A 513 -6.14 -32.24 16.94
CA ILE A 513 -4.76 -31.89 17.24
C ILE A 513 -3.90 -33.08 16.82
N ALA A 514 -3.10 -32.94 15.77
CA ALA A 514 -2.26 -34.02 15.25
C ALA A 514 -0.80 -33.58 15.12
N LEU A 515 0.12 -34.37 15.66
CA LEU A 515 1.57 -34.23 15.49
C LEU A 515 2.09 -35.44 14.73
N THR A 516 2.64 -35.23 13.54
CA THR A 516 3.22 -36.26 12.68
C THR A 516 4.72 -36.05 12.62
N GLY A 517 5.52 -37.09 12.87
CA GLY A 517 6.96 -37.07 12.60
C GLY A 517 7.31 -38.06 11.50
N ALA A 518 8.08 -37.62 10.51
CA ALA A 518 8.54 -38.50 9.44
C ALA A 518 9.39 -39.63 10.01
N ALA A 519 9.09 -40.87 9.63
CA ALA A 519 9.67 -42.08 10.21
C ALA A 519 9.42 -42.28 11.72
N MET A 520 8.59 -41.45 12.37
CA MET A 520 8.28 -41.58 13.80
C MET A 520 6.86 -42.13 14.00
N GLY A 521 5.86 -41.48 13.40
CA GLY A 521 4.45 -41.80 13.58
C GLY A 521 3.58 -40.55 13.74
N THR A 522 2.30 -40.74 14.00
CA THR A 522 1.30 -39.68 14.17
C THR A 522 0.59 -39.80 15.51
N LEU A 523 0.72 -38.79 16.35
CA LEU A 523 -0.09 -38.61 17.56
C LEU A 523 -1.30 -37.74 17.20
N SER A 524 -2.52 -38.18 17.51
CA SER A 524 -3.76 -37.40 17.34
C SER A 524 -4.56 -37.33 18.63
N LEU A 525 -5.18 -36.18 18.85
CA LEU A 525 -5.92 -35.81 20.04
C LEU A 525 -7.19 -35.03 19.63
N SER A 526 -8.34 -35.41 20.20
CA SER A 526 -9.61 -34.67 20.03
C SER A 526 -10.45 -34.71 21.31
N GLY A 527 -11.34 -33.73 21.50
CA GLY A 527 -12.17 -33.62 22.70
C GLY A 527 -12.72 -32.21 22.92
N SER A 528 -13.20 -31.93 24.13
CA SER A 528 -13.66 -30.59 24.50
C SER A 528 -13.33 -30.23 25.95
N LEU A 529 -12.90 -28.99 26.16
CA LEU A 529 -12.76 -28.36 27.48
C LEU A 529 -14.05 -27.61 27.81
N THR A 530 -14.62 -27.87 28.97
CA THR A 530 -15.85 -27.23 29.47
C THR A 530 -15.53 -26.24 30.59
N GLY A 531 -16.41 -25.27 30.83
CA GLY A 531 -16.20 -24.22 31.84
C GLY A 531 -15.43 -23.01 31.32
N ILE A 532 -15.23 -22.90 30.01
CA ILE A 532 -14.60 -21.75 29.37
C ILE A 532 -15.69 -20.77 28.95
N THR A 533 -15.75 -19.61 29.62
CA THR A 533 -16.80 -18.60 29.42
C THR A 533 -16.37 -17.53 28.42
N ARG A 534 -17.31 -16.65 28.07
CA ARG A 534 -17.02 -15.46 27.25
C ARG A 534 -15.96 -14.56 27.88
N GLN A 535 -15.87 -14.53 29.21
CA GLN A 535 -14.94 -13.68 29.95
C GLN A 535 -13.48 -14.11 29.72
N SER A 536 -13.24 -15.40 29.46
CA SER A 536 -11.92 -15.92 29.06
C SER A 536 -11.41 -15.32 27.75
N PHE A 537 -12.30 -14.94 26.82
CA PHE A 537 -11.89 -14.30 25.55
C PHE A 537 -11.73 -12.79 25.69
N GLN A 538 -12.45 -12.16 26.63
CA GLN A 538 -12.29 -10.74 26.93
C GLN A 538 -11.01 -10.47 27.73
N ASN A 539 -10.64 -11.39 28.63
CA ASN A 539 -9.50 -11.26 29.54
C ASN A 539 -8.68 -12.56 29.63
N PRO A 540 -8.06 -13.03 28.52
CA PRO A 540 -7.43 -14.34 28.46
C PRO A 540 -6.24 -14.51 29.40
N ARG A 541 -5.56 -13.44 29.80
CA ARG A 541 -4.40 -13.54 30.71
C ARG A 541 -4.79 -13.81 32.16
N THR A 542 -5.97 -13.36 32.59
CA THR A 542 -6.37 -13.41 34.00
C THR A 542 -7.44 -14.45 34.27
N VAL A 543 -8.35 -14.68 33.30
CA VAL A 543 -9.52 -15.55 33.49
C VAL A 543 -9.28 -16.95 32.94
N LEU A 544 -8.67 -17.07 31.75
CA LEU A 544 -8.48 -18.37 31.09
C LEU A 544 -7.68 -19.38 31.93
N PRO A 545 -6.57 -19.03 32.62
CA PRO A 545 -5.85 -20.01 33.44
C PRO A 545 -6.70 -20.59 34.57
N ALA A 546 -7.51 -19.75 35.23
CA ALA A 546 -8.39 -20.19 36.32
C ALA A 546 -9.53 -21.06 35.78
N GLU A 547 -10.20 -20.64 34.71
CA GLU A 547 -11.28 -21.40 34.08
C GLU A 547 -10.79 -22.72 33.46
N ALA A 548 -9.61 -22.72 32.81
CA ALA A 548 -9.03 -23.95 32.26
C ALA A 548 -8.61 -24.95 33.35
N SER A 549 -8.23 -24.46 34.53
CA SER A 549 -7.87 -25.31 35.68
C SER A 549 -9.11 -25.87 36.40
N ALA A 550 -10.19 -25.10 36.46
CA ALA A 550 -11.46 -25.53 37.04
C ALA A 550 -12.34 -26.33 36.06
N GLY A 551 -12.08 -26.20 34.76
CA GLY A 551 -12.85 -26.79 33.68
C GLY A 551 -12.71 -28.32 33.57
N GLY A 552 -13.74 -28.97 33.02
CA GLY A 552 -13.76 -30.42 32.80
C GLY A 552 -13.39 -30.80 31.37
N VAL A 553 -12.78 -31.98 31.18
CA VAL A 553 -12.52 -32.57 29.86
C VAL A 553 -13.63 -33.58 29.50
N GLN A 554 -14.24 -33.40 28.33
CA GLN A 554 -15.25 -34.33 27.79
C GLN A 554 -14.79 -34.93 26.46
N ASN A 555 -15.18 -36.19 26.23
CA ASN A 555 -14.97 -36.93 24.98
C ASN A 555 -13.51 -36.95 24.48
N LEU A 556 -12.56 -37.16 25.39
CA LEU A 556 -11.14 -37.18 25.03
C LEU A 556 -10.82 -38.47 24.24
N ARG A 557 -10.27 -38.30 23.04
CA ARG A 557 -9.70 -39.39 22.24
C ARG A 557 -8.25 -39.11 21.97
N ILE A 558 -7.40 -40.09 22.26
CA ILE A 558 -5.96 -40.08 22.00
C ILE A 558 -5.65 -41.28 21.11
N SER A 559 -4.96 -41.07 20.00
CA SER A 559 -4.45 -42.15 19.16
C SER A 559 -3.01 -41.89 18.74
N PHE A 560 -2.18 -42.93 18.75
CA PHE A 560 -0.84 -42.92 18.21
C PHE A 560 -0.73 -43.99 17.12
N GLN A 561 -0.51 -43.56 15.88
CA GLN A 561 -0.19 -44.43 14.76
C GLN A 561 1.33 -44.50 14.63
N ASN A 562 1.92 -45.66 14.90
CA ASN A 562 3.36 -45.85 14.84
C ASN A 562 3.82 -46.07 13.40
N ASP A 563 5.00 -45.54 13.08
CA ASP A 563 5.69 -45.81 11.82
C ASP A 563 6.97 -46.62 12.09
N SER A 564 7.97 -46.00 12.75
CA SER A 564 9.18 -46.73 13.20
C SER A 564 9.69 -46.34 14.59
N LEU A 565 9.02 -45.39 15.28
CA LEU A 565 9.50 -44.87 16.56
C LEU A 565 9.53 -45.95 17.64
N PHE A 566 8.50 -46.80 17.72
CA PHE A 566 8.44 -47.86 18.72
C PHE A 566 9.51 -48.93 18.49
N GLU A 567 9.76 -49.33 17.25
CA GLU A 567 10.79 -50.30 16.88
C GLU A 567 12.17 -49.77 17.25
N ARG A 568 12.47 -48.50 16.94
CA ARG A 568 13.73 -47.85 17.32
C ARG A 568 13.90 -47.75 18.83
N PHE A 569 12.84 -47.39 19.55
CA PHE A 569 12.84 -47.35 21.02
C PHE A 569 13.13 -48.74 21.61
N ILE A 570 12.43 -49.78 21.15
CA ILE A 570 12.61 -51.15 21.65
C ILE A 570 14.02 -51.66 21.33
N SER A 571 14.51 -51.45 20.11
CA SER A 571 15.88 -51.81 19.71
C SER A 571 16.91 -51.14 20.61
N GLU A 572 16.78 -49.84 20.88
CA GLU A 572 17.73 -49.10 21.70
C GLU A 572 17.71 -49.53 23.17
N VAL A 573 16.53 -49.68 23.77
CA VAL A 573 16.41 -50.14 25.16
C VAL A 573 16.88 -51.60 25.30
N ALA A 574 16.59 -52.46 24.32
CA ALA A 574 17.07 -53.84 24.30
C ALA A 574 18.61 -53.87 24.25
N ARG A 575 19.22 -53.05 23.38
CA ARG A 575 20.68 -52.88 23.27
C ARG A 575 21.29 -52.39 24.59
N GLN A 576 20.72 -51.37 25.22
CA GLN A 576 21.21 -50.82 26.50
C GLN A 576 21.13 -51.84 27.65
N ASN A 577 20.16 -52.76 27.61
CA ASN A 577 19.94 -53.74 28.67
C ASN A 577 20.53 -55.13 28.37
N GLY A 578 21.24 -55.30 27.24
CA GLY A 578 21.79 -56.59 26.81
C GLY A 578 20.70 -57.66 26.59
N LYS A 579 19.52 -57.24 26.14
CA LYS A 579 18.36 -58.11 25.87
C LYS A 579 18.05 -58.14 24.38
N THR A 580 17.31 -59.14 23.96
CA THR A 580 16.66 -59.14 22.64
C THR A 580 15.38 -58.29 22.67
N GLU A 581 14.95 -57.80 21.50
CA GLU A 581 13.71 -57.02 21.38
C GLU A 581 12.48 -57.81 21.86
N ASP A 582 12.42 -59.10 21.54
CA ASP A 582 11.33 -59.99 21.92
C ASP A 582 11.27 -60.20 23.44
N GLU A 583 12.42 -60.34 24.10
CA GLU A 583 12.49 -60.39 25.56
C GLU A 583 11.97 -59.11 26.19
N LEU A 584 12.32 -57.95 25.64
CA LEU A 584 11.86 -56.65 26.15
C LEU A 584 10.35 -56.49 25.95
N LYS A 585 9.82 -56.80 24.76
CA LYS A 585 8.36 -56.78 24.49
C LYS A 585 7.60 -57.69 25.44
N ARG A 586 8.14 -58.89 25.74
CA ARG A 586 7.55 -59.83 26.71
C ARG A 586 7.54 -59.26 28.14
N ILE A 587 8.65 -58.65 28.58
CA ILE A 587 8.75 -58.00 29.90
C ILE A 587 7.74 -56.86 30.03
N LEU A 588 7.65 -55.98 29.02
CA LEU A 588 6.72 -54.86 29.01
C LEU A 588 5.26 -55.34 29.03
N SER A 589 4.91 -56.34 28.22
CA SER A 589 3.56 -56.89 28.17
C SER A 589 3.16 -57.54 29.51
N THR A 590 4.07 -58.29 30.14
CA THR A 590 3.82 -58.97 31.42
C THR A 590 3.62 -57.97 32.57
N ASN A 591 4.37 -56.87 32.57
CA ASN A 591 4.31 -55.88 33.64
C ASN A 591 3.33 -54.72 33.37
N MET A 592 2.66 -54.68 32.22
CA MET A 592 1.82 -53.55 31.80
C MET A 592 0.72 -53.22 32.81
N ALA A 593 0.07 -54.23 33.39
CA ALA A 593 -0.96 -54.02 34.40
C ALA A 593 -0.41 -53.33 35.68
N ALA A 594 0.83 -53.64 36.06
CA ALA A 594 1.50 -52.98 37.19
C ALA A 594 1.91 -51.55 36.84
N ILE A 595 2.38 -51.31 35.60
CA ILE A 595 2.70 -49.97 35.09
C ILE A 595 1.45 -49.06 35.11
N MET A 596 0.30 -49.60 34.68
CA MET A 596 -0.96 -48.85 34.60
C MET A 596 -1.69 -48.72 35.94
N ALA A 597 -1.18 -49.31 37.03
CA ALA A 597 -1.84 -49.30 38.35
C ALA A 597 -2.07 -47.89 38.91
N GLN A 598 -1.33 -46.89 38.43
CA GLN A 598 -1.47 -45.47 38.81
C GLN A 598 -2.77 -44.84 38.28
N ILE A 599 -3.43 -45.44 37.28
CA ILE A 599 -4.72 -44.97 36.78
C ILE A 599 -5.80 -45.36 37.80
N GLU A 600 -6.39 -44.39 38.49
CA GLU A 600 -7.36 -44.63 39.58
C GLU A 600 -8.59 -45.43 39.12
N SER A 601 -9.20 -45.02 38.00
CA SER A 601 -10.40 -45.67 37.46
C SER A 601 -10.07 -47.09 36.96
N PRO A 602 -10.67 -48.16 37.52
CA PRO A 602 -10.43 -49.52 37.08
C PRO A 602 -10.85 -49.75 35.62
N ALA A 603 -11.96 -49.13 35.19
CA ALA A 603 -12.44 -49.22 33.82
C ALA A 603 -11.48 -48.56 32.82
N THR A 604 -10.95 -47.39 33.16
CA THR A 604 -9.94 -46.70 32.35
C THR A 604 -8.63 -47.48 32.33
N ARG A 605 -8.16 -47.94 33.50
CA ARG A 605 -6.94 -48.76 33.65
C ARG A 605 -6.97 -50.00 32.76
N ASN A 606 -8.08 -50.74 32.75
CA ASN A 606 -8.23 -51.94 31.93
C ASN A 606 -8.19 -51.61 30.43
N LYS A 607 -8.85 -50.53 29.99
CA LYS A 607 -8.81 -50.08 28.58
C LYS A 607 -7.39 -49.73 28.14
N PHE A 608 -6.67 -48.93 28.94
CA PHE A 608 -5.28 -48.57 28.66
C PHE A 608 -4.35 -49.78 28.66
N THR A 609 -4.52 -50.70 29.61
CA THR A 609 -3.69 -51.92 29.71
C THR A 609 -3.88 -52.80 28.46
N LEU A 610 -5.12 -53.03 28.03
CA LEU A 610 -5.42 -53.81 26.81
C LEU A 610 -4.88 -53.14 25.55
N ALA A 611 -5.07 -51.83 25.39
CA ALA A 611 -4.54 -51.07 24.26
C ALA A 611 -3.01 -51.13 24.21
N ALA A 612 -2.34 -50.99 25.35
CA ALA A 612 -0.89 -51.01 25.45
C ALA A 612 -0.30 -52.40 25.14
N VAL A 613 -0.88 -53.48 25.67
CA VAL A 613 -0.46 -54.86 25.35
C VAL A 613 -0.69 -55.17 23.86
N SER A 614 -1.84 -54.76 23.31
CA SER A 614 -2.12 -54.93 21.88
C SER A 614 -1.11 -54.20 21.01
N PHE A 615 -0.75 -52.97 21.38
CA PHE A 615 0.24 -52.17 20.67
C PHE A 615 1.65 -52.77 20.74
N ILE A 616 2.09 -53.28 21.91
CA ILE A 616 3.41 -53.93 22.03
C ILE A 616 3.53 -55.15 21.10
N ASN A 617 2.46 -55.93 20.97
CA ASN A 617 2.42 -57.13 20.14
C ASN A 617 2.28 -56.82 18.64
N ASN A 618 1.58 -55.74 18.28
CA ASN A 618 1.39 -55.29 16.91
C ASN A 618 1.42 -53.74 16.85
N PRO A 619 2.62 -53.14 16.76
CA PRO A 619 2.83 -51.69 16.95
C PRO A 619 2.43 -50.89 15.72
N LYS A 620 1.15 -50.96 15.35
CA LYS A 620 0.56 -50.15 14.28
C LYS A 620 -0.20 -48.97 14.84
N ILE A 621 -1.15 -49.22 15.74
CA ILE A 621 -2.05 -48.20 16.28
C ILE A 621 -2.26 -48.46 17.78
N PHE A 622 -2.07 -47.42 18.57
CA PHE A 622 -2.51 -47.33 19.96
C PHE A 622 -3.67 -46.32 20.00
N GLU A 623 -4.84 -46.71 20.48
CA GLU A 623 -5.99 -45.81 20.57
C GLU A 623 -6.69 -45.98 21.92
N VAL A 624 -7.02 -44.84 22.55
CA VAL A 624 -7.82 -44.80 23.77
C VAL A 624 -8.84 -43.67 23.69
N MET A 625 -10.09 -44.01 24.03
CA MET A 625 -11.19 -43.06 24.12
C MET A 625 -11.77 -43.08 25.53
N THR A 626 -11.89 -41.91 26.13
CA THR A 626 -12.58 -41.71 27.41
C THR A 626 -13.87 -40.92 27.20
N THR A 627 -14.93 -41.39 27.85
CA THR A 627 -16.22 -40.71 27.92
C THR A 627 -16.39 -40.26 29.38
N THR A 628 -15.65 -39.24 29.82
CA THR A 628 -15.85 -38.70 31.16
C THR A 628 -17.06 -37.78 31.18
N SER A 629 -17.97 -38.09 32.11
CA SER A 629 -19.25 -37.43 32.36
C SER A 629 -19.13 -36.51 33.57
N ALA A 630 -19.71 -35.32 33.47
CA ALA A 630 -20.03 -34.33 34.51
C ALA A 630 -18.90 -33.86 35.44
N VAL A 631 -18.64 -32.55 35.39
CA VAL A 631 -18.07 -31.80 36.51
C VAL A 631 -19.03 -31.95 37.69
N THR A 632 -18.57 -32.54 38.80
CA THR A 632 -19.29 -32.46 40.07
C THR A 632 -19.29 -30.99 40.50
N PRO A 633 -20.45 -30.38 40.79
CA PRO A 633 -20.58 -28.95 41.09
C PRO A 633 -19.77 -28.51 42.30
#